data_AF-G8LYR6-F1
#
_entry.id   AF-G8LYR6-F1
#
_cell.length_a   1.000
_cell.length_b   1.000
_cell.length_c   1.000
_cell.angle_alpha   90.00
_cell.angle_beta   90.00
_cell.angle_gamma   90.00
#
_symmetry.space_group_name_H-M   'P 1'
#
loop_
_entity.id
_entity.type
_entity.pdbx_description
1 polymer ?
#
loop_
_entity_poly.entity_id
_entity_poly.type
_entity_poly.pdbx_seq_one_letter_code
_entity_poly.pdbx_strand_id
1 'polypeptide(L)'
;MSDLAKLFREIRLSKNWSIRQAAKNMGISYSYLSILEKGKDPRTGKDSNPKPEMLKIISKAYNYPYEELMKKAGYLNDDNSLTKKFDMHIFANNLKLVMGSMSIEELSKDIYEKTGYQIEPSQIKGYINGEIQPFPGTLNILSKYAQVSTDFWLIHNTEETLKKEKEAYRKNLLKSVHEQLNNEYIKFSLLPDDVKKFVLEKENLVYIKAAMDAKIKGISTNTLNSLIETIANEIKAIK
;
A
#
# COMPACT_ATOMS: atom_id res chain seq x y z
N MET A 1 -24.25 -13.73 -10.13
CA MET A 1 -22.80 -13.48 -10.27
C MET A 1 -22.53 -12.22 -9.47
N SER A 2 -21.64 -12.24 -8.49
CA SER A 2 -21.29 -11.02 -7.75
C SER A 2 -20.62 -10.00 -8.67
N ASP A 3 -20.70 -8.72 -8.34
CA ASP A 3 -20.09 -7.65 -9.13
C ASP A 3 -18.56 -7.75 -9.18
N LEU A 4 -17.96 -8.35 -8.15
CA LEU A 4 -16.54 -8.68 -8.10
C LEU A 4 -16.15 -9.80 -9.08
N ALA A 5 -16.97 -10.85 -9.18
CA ALA A 5 -16.71 -11.98 -10.07
C ALA A 5 -16.71 -11.57 -11.55
N LYS A 6 -17.67 -10.72 -11.93
CA LYS A 6 -17.71 -10.11 -13.28
C LYS A 6 -16.48 -9.25 -13.54
N LEU A 7 -16.10 -8.40 -12.58
CA LEU A 7 -14.94 -7.52 -12.69
C LEU A 7 -13.65 -8.30 -12.95
N PHE A 8 -13.39 -9.39 -12.22
CA PHE A 8 -12.20 -10.21 -12.45
C PHE A 8 -12.15 -10.78 -13.87
N ARG A 9 -13.29 -11.27 -14.36
CA ARG A 9 -13.41 -11.80 -15.72
C ARG A 9 -13.15 -10.72 -16.76
N GLU A 10 -13.73 -9.54 -16.58
CA GLU A 10 -13.56 -8.39 -17.48
C GLU A 10 -12.10 -7.93 -17.55
N ILE A 11 -11.42 -7.76 -16.41
CA ILE A 11 -10.01 -7.35 -16.37
C ILE A 11 -9.12 -8.42 -17.03
N ARG A 12 -9.42 -9.70 -16.83
CA ARG A 12 -8.66 -10.77 -17.47
C ARG A 12 -8.80 -10.73 -19.00
N LEU A 13 -10.03 -10.59 -19.47
CA LEU A 13 -10.33 -10.57 -20.90
C LEU A 13 -9.77 -9.31 -21.58
N SER A 14 -9.80 -8.14 -20.92
CA SER A 14 -9.21 -6.90 -21.47
C SER A 14 -7.70 -6.99 -21.64
N LYS A 15 -7.03 -7.86 -20.89
CA LYS A 15 -5.59 -8.16 -21.03
C LYS A 15 -5.28 -9.31 -21.99
N ASN A 16 -6.27 -9.89 -22.67
CA ASN A 16 -6.14 -11.10 -23.48
C ASN A 16 -5.51 -12.28 -22.73
N TRP A 17 -5.71 -12.38 -21.42
CA TRP A 17 -5.15 -13.46 -20.62
C TRP A 17 -6.07 -14.69 -20.61
N SER A 18 -5.48 -15.85 -20.87
CA SER A 18 -6.13 -17.09 -20.48
C SER A 18 -6.24 -17.15 -18.96
N ILE A 19 -7.25 -17.86 -18.48
CA ILE A 19 -7.47 -18.06 -17.05
C ILE A 19 -6.30 -18.79 -16.36
N ARG A 20 -5.57 -19.65 -17.09
CA ARG A 20 -4.32 -20.27 -16.60
C ARG A 20 -3.19 -19.27 -16.48
N GLN A 21 -3.06 -18.37 -17.45
CA GLN A 21 -2.05 -17.30 -17.46
C GLN A 21 -2.29 -16.30 -16.33
N ALA A 22 -3.54 -15.87 -16.12
CA ALA A 22 -3.90 -14.99 -15.03
C ALA A 22 -3.61 -15.60 -13.66
N ALA A 23 -3.97 -16.88 -13.46
CA ALA A 23 -3.69 -17.59 -12.21
C ALA A 23 -2.18 -17.72 -11.94
N LYS A 24 -1.39 -18.02 -12.99
CA LYS A 24 0.08 -18.04 -12.91
C LYS A 24 0.65 -16.68 -12.50
N ASN A 25 0.17 -15.59 -13.09
CA ASN A 25 0.62 -14.22 -12.77
C ASN A 25 0.29 -13.80 -11.33
N MET A 26 -0.77 -14.38 -10.74
CA MET A 26 -1.18 -14.14 -9.36
C MET A 26 -0.53 -15.09 -8.34
N GLY A 27 0.14 -16.15 -8.79
CA GLY A 27 0.66 -17.19 -7.90
C GLY A 27 -0.44 -18.02 -7.21
N ILE A 28 -1.58 -18.24 -7.88
CA ILE A 28 -2.71 -19.03 -7.36
C ILE A 28 -3.10 -20.17 -8.29
N SER A 29 -3.90 -21.11 -7.78
CA SER A 29 -4.40 -22.19 -8.62
C SER A 29 -5.42 -21.69 -9.64
N TYR A 30 -5.34 -22.23 -10.86
CA TYR A 30 -6.33 -22.00 -11.92
C TYR A 30 -7.76 -22.27 -11.45
N SER A 31 -7.95 -23.36 -10.71
CA SER A 31 -9.24 -23.76 -10.15
C SER A 31 -9.80 -22.72 -9.19
N TYR A 32 -8.94 -22.12 -8.35
CA TYR A 32 -9.35 -21.06 -7.43
C TYR A 32 -9.79 -19.80 -8.17
N LEU A 33 -9.01 -19.34 -9.16
CA LEU A 33 -9.41 -18.19 -10.00
C LEU A 33 -10.72 -18.44 -10.75
N SER A 34 -10.94 -19.67 -11.24
CA SER A 34 -12.19 -20.06 -11.89
C SER A 34 -13.39 -19.97 -10.95
N ILE A 35 -13.23 -20.31 -9.67
CA ILE A 35 -14.28 -20.18 -8.66
C ILE A 35 -14.55 -18.70 -8.35
N LEU A 36 -13.50 -17.86 -8.28
CA LEU A 36 -13.65 -16.42 -8.07
C LEU A 36 -14.41 -15.75 -9.23
N GLU A 37 -14.09 -16.06 -10.48
CA GLU A 37 -14.77 -15.48 -11.66
C GLU A 37 -16.21 -15.96 -11.82
N LYS A 38 -16.59 -17.11 -11.22
CA LYS A 38 -17.98 -17.59 -11.18
C LYS A 38 -18.76 -16.96 -10.03
N GLY A 39 -18.07 -16.48 -9.00
CA GLY A 39 -18.64 -15.84 -7.81
C GLY A 39 -19.37 -16.77 -6.84
N LYS A 40 -19.41 -18.07 -7.12
CA LYS A 40 -20.01 -19.09 -6.24
C LYS A 40 -19.11 -20.31 -6.16
N ASP A 41 -18.92 -20.82 -4.95
CA ASP A 41 -18.27 -22.11 -4.74
C ASP A 41 -19.24 -23.24 -5.15
N PRO A 42 -18.87 -24.09 -6.13
CA PRO A 42 -19.74 -25.16 -6.61
C PRO A 42 -20.00 -26.25 -5.57
N ARG A 43 -19.18 -26.38 -4.53
CA ARG A 43 -19.33 -27.39 -3.47
C ARG A 43 -20.24 -26.94 -2.34
N THR A 44 -20.29 -25.64 -2.06
CA THR A 44 -21.00 -25.09 -0.88
C THR A 44 -22.13 -24.13 -1.23
N GLY A 45 -22.21 -23.66 -2.48
CA GLY A 45 -23.21 -22.70 -2.95
C GLY A 45 -23.03 -21.27 -2.42
N LYS A 46 -22.02 -21.04 -1.58
CA LYS A 46 -21.71 -19.75 -0.95
C LYS A 46 -20.93 -18.83 -1.89
N ASP A 47 -21.04 -17.53 -1.64
CA ASP A 47 -20.28 -16.52 -2.37
C ASP A 47 -18.78 -16.71 -2.15
N SER A 48 -18.01 -16.74 -3.24
CA SER A 48 -16.57 -16.97 -3.20
C SER A 48 -15.78 -15.65 -3.07
N ASN A 49 -16.15 -14.80 -2.12
CA ASN A 49 -15.42 -13.56 -1.93
C ASN A 49 -14.00 -13.84 -1.39
N PRO A 50 -12.94 -13.40 -2.10
CA PRO A 50 -11.57 -13.57 -1.65
C PRO A 50 -11.31 -12.71 -0.39
N LYS A 51 -10.38 -13.15 0.46
CA LYS A 51 -9.93 -12.35 1.62
C LYS A 51 -9.19 -11.08 1.16
N PRO A 52 -9.11 -10.03 2.00
CA PRO A 52 -8.37 -8.79 1.69
C PRO A 52 -6.92 -9.02 1.21
N GLU A 53 -6.18 -9.93 1.85
CA GLU A 53 -4.81 -10.28 1.40
C GLU A 53 -4.77 -10.80 -0.03
N MET A 54 -5.75 -11.62 -0.40
CA MET A 54 -5.87 -12.18 -1.74
C MET A 54 -6.27 -11.12 -2.75
N LEU A 55 -7.14 -10.17 -2.38
CA LEU A 55 -7.47 -9.01 -3.19
C LEU A 55 -6.25 -8.13 -3.49
N LYS A 56 -5.31 -8.01 -2.55
CA LYS A 56 -4.04 -7.28 -2.76
C LYS A 56 -3.15 -7.96 -3.80
N ILE A 57 -3.10 -9.29 -3.80
CA ILE A 57 -2.37 -10.08 -4.81
C ILE A 57 -3.02 -9.90 -6.19
N ILE A 58 -4.34 -10.03 -6.27
CA ILE A 58 -5.10 -9.85 -7.51
C ILE A 58 -4.92 -8.43 -8.06
N SER A 59 -5.02 -7.43 -7.19
CA SER A 59 -4.78 -6.02 -7.51
C SER A 59 -3.41 -5.81 -8.18
N LYS A 60 -2.35 -6.38 -7.59
CA LYS A 60 -0.99 -6.29 -8.14
C LYS A 60 -0.88 -6.99 -9.50
N ALA A 61 -1.39 -8.22 -9.61
CA ALA A 61 -1.30 -8.99 -10.86
C ALA A 61 -2.10 -8.36 -12.00
N TYR A 62 -3.27 -7.80 -11.71
CA TYR A 62 -4.10 -7.12 -12.68
C TYR A 62 -3.70 -5.66 -12.92
N ASN A 63 -2.81 -5.10 -12.11
CA ASN A 63 -2.55 -3.66 -12.07
C ASN A 63 -3.86 -2.86 -11.93
N TYR A 64 -4.71 -3.28 -10.97
CA TYR A 64 -6.02 -2.71 -10.70
C TYR A 64 -6.11 -2.23 -9.25
N PRO A 65 -6.77 -1.11 -8.92
CA PRO A 65 -6.76 -0.57 -7.56
C PRO A 65 -7.32 -1.55 -6.52
N TYR A 66 -6.55 -1.79 -5.45
CA TYR A 66 -6.94 -2.67 -4.35
C TYR A 66 -8.23 -2.23 -3.67
N GLU A 67 -8.39 -0.92 -3.45
CA GLU A 67 -9.57 -0.32 -2.82
C GLU A 67 -10.84 -0.57 -3.61
N GLU A 68 -10.79 -0.47 -4.94
CA GLU A 68 -11.94 -0.75 -5.81
C GLU A 68 -12.35 -2.23 -5.73
N LEU A 69 -11.38 -3.15 -5.62
CA LEU A 69 -11.69 -4.55 -5.38
C LEU A 69 -12.31 -4.78 -4.00
N MET A 70 -11.85 -4.07 -2.97
CA MET A 70 -12.39 -4.15 -1.61
C MET A 70 -13.82 -3.63 -1.53
N LYS A 71 -14.14 -2.53 -2.24
CA LYS A 71 -15.51 -2.01 -2.39
C LYS A 71 -16.41 -3.02 -3.10
N LYS A 72 -15.99 -3.53 -4.27
CA LYS A 72 -16.75 -4.54 -5.02
C LYS A 72 -16.94 -5.85 -4.25
N ALA A 73 -16.04 -6.16 -3.33
CA ALA A 73 -16.12 -7.31 -2.43
C ALA A 73 -16.99 -7.05 -1.19
N GLY A 74 -17.51 -5.83 -1.00
CA GLY A 74 -18.33 -5.45 0.15
C GLY A 74 -17.54 -5.31 1.46
N TYR A 75 -16.20 -5.22 1.41
CA TYR A 75 -15.38 -4.94 2.60
C TYR A 75 -15.32 -3.45 2.93
N LEU A 76 -15.61 -2.59 1.95
CA LEU A 76 -15.75 -1.17 2.12
C LEU A 76 -17.17 -0.80 1.71
N ASN A 77 -17.96 -0.30 2.66
CA ASN A 77 -19.23 0.34 2.35
C ASN A 77 -18.94 1.78 1.93
N ASP A 78 -19.71 2.32 0.98
CA ASP A 78 -19.69 3.73 0.59
C ASP A 78 -20.20 4.68 1.71
N ASP A 79 -20.40 4.17 2.92
CA ASP A 79 -20.84 4.90 4.11
C ASP A 79 -19.70 5.73 4.75
N ASN A 80 -19.07 6.57 3.93
CA ASN A 80 -18.64 7.88 4.42
C ASN A 80 -19.74 8.86 4.02
N SER A 81 -20.65 9.11 4.97
CA SER A 81 -21.80 10.03 4.87
C SER A 81 -21.38 11.49 4.72
N LEU A 82 -20.75 11.84 3.58
CA LEU A 82 -20.52 13.16 2.98
C LEU A 82 -19.87 12.90 1.58
N THR A 83 -20.54 12.20 0.66
CA THR A 83 -20.02 11.99 -0.69
C THR A 83 -20.05 13.31 -1.47
N LYS A 84 -18.99 14.11 -1.34
CA LYS A 84 -18.69 15.21 -2.25
C LYS A 84 -18.57 14.60 -3.65
N LYS A 85 -19.61 14.76 -4.45
CA LYS A 85 -19.63 14.30 -5.86
C LYS A 85 -18.43 14.91 -6.57
N PHE A 86 -17.66 14.07 -7.28
CA PHE A 86 -16.51 14.55 -8.03
C PHE A 86 -16.97 15.59 -9.07
N ASP A 87 -16.42 16.79 -8.98
CA ASP A 87 -16.69 17.90 -9.89
C ASP A 87 -15.39 18.25 -10.62
N MET A 88 -15.44 18.15 -11.95
CA MET A 88 -14.28 18.39 -12.82
C MET A 88 -13.76 19.82 -12.74
N HIS A 89 -14.66 20.79 -12.56
CA HIS A 89 -14.31 22.20 -12.49
C HIS A 89 -13.61 22.51 -11.17
N ILE A 90 -14.08 21.93 -10.05
CA ILE A 90 -13.41 22.03 -8.75
C ILE A 90 -12.00 21.43 -8.83
N PHE A 91 -11.88 20.23 -9.38
CA PHE A 91 -10.60 19.56 -9.55
C PHE A 91 -9.62 20.40 -10.39
N ALA A 92 -10.06 20.88 -11.56
CA ALA A 92 -9.25 21.68 -12.47
C ALA A 92 -8.75 22.98 -11.82
N ASN A 93 -9.61 23.66 -11.06
CA ASN A 93 -9.22 24.88 -10.34
C ASN A 93 -8.19 24.60 -9.26
N ASN A 94 -8.38 23.52 -8.51
CA ASN A 94 -7.41 23.12 -7.48
C ASN A 94 -6.08 22.67 -8.09
N LEU A 95 -6.10 22.04 -9.27
CA LEU A 95 -4.89 21.71 -10.02
C LEU A 95 -4.16 22.98 -10.48
N LYS A 96 -4.89 24.01 -10.95
CA LYS A 96 -4.31 25.33 -11.26
C LYS A 96 -3.72 25.99 -10.02
N LEU A 97 -4.37 25.90 -8.86
CA LEU A 97 -3.83 26.42 -7.60
C LEU A 97 -2.51 25.74 -7.22
N VAL A 98 -2.42 24.41 -7.41
CA VAL A 98 -1.20 23.65 -7.17
C VAL A 98 -0.11 23.97 -8.19
N MET A 99 -0.48 24.16 -9.46
CA MET A 99 0.41 24.53 -10.56
C MET A 99 1.03 25.92 -10.34
N GLY A 100 0.27 26.86 -9.77
CA GLY A 100 0.73 28.23 -9.55
C GLY A 100 1.13 28.90 -10.87
N SER A 101 2.39 29.35 -10.94
CA SER A 101 2.95 30.02 -12.13
C SER A 101 3.67 29.08 -13.10
N MET A 102 3.70 27.76 -12.85
CA MET A 102 4.37 26.81 -13.71
C MET A 102 3.62 26.60 -15.03
N SER A 103 4.35 26.30 -16.10
CA SER A 103 3.77 25.74 -17.31
C SER A 103 3.30 24.29 -17.09
N ILE A 104 2.53 23.77 -18.03
CA ILE A 104 2.05 22.38 -18.00
C ILE A 104 3.23 21.41 -18.08
N GLU A 105 4.23 21.74 -18.90
CA GLU A 105 5.45 20.98 -19.09
C GLU A 105 6.32 20.98 -17.83
N GLU A 106 6.45 22.14 -17.18
CA GLU A 106 7.15 22.28 -15.91
C GLU A 106 6.48 21.48 -14.79
N LEU A 107 5.16 21.56 -14.67
CA LEU A 107 4.40 20.79 -13.68
C LEU A 107 4.55 19.28 -13.91
N SER A 108 4.44 18.81 -15.15
CA SER A 108 4.64 17.41 -15.51
C SER A 108 6.02 16.90 -15.05
N LYS A 109 7.07 17.67 -15.35
CA LYS A 109 8.44 17.35 -14.96
C LYS A 109 8.63 17.35 -13.44
N ASP A 110 8.13 18.37 -12.75
CA ASP A 110 8.29 18.50 -11.29
C ASP A 110 7.53 17.41 -10.52
N ILE A 111 6.35 17.00 -11.01
CA ILE A 111 5.62 15.84 -10.47
C ILE A 111 6.47 14.58 -10.59
N TYR A 112 7.08 14.34 -11.75
CA TYR A 112 7.95 13.18 -11.97
C TYR A 112 9.16 13.21 -11.04
N GLU A 113 9.88 14.33 -10.96
CA GLU A 113 11.08 14.46 -10.11
C GLU A 113 10.77 14.22 -8.62
N LYS A 114 9.64 14.72 -8.13
CA LYS A 114 9.29 14.62 -6.70
C LYS A 114 8.59 13.32 -6.31
N THR A 115 7.93 12.64 -7.25
CA THR A 115 7.11 11.46 -6.93
C THR A 115 7.58 10.17 -7.59
N GLY A 116 8.36 10.25 -8.67
CA GLY A 116 8.75 9.14 -9.54
C GLY A 116 7.65 8.70 -10.52
N TYR A 117 6.50 9.40 -10.56
CA TYR A 117 5.38 9.05 -11.43
C TYR A 117 5.25 10.04 -12.59
N GLN A 118 5.10 9.50 -13.79
CA GLN A 118 4.93 10.28 -15.01
C GLN A 118 3.45 10.57 -15.26
N ILE A 119 3.11 11.86 -15.38
CA ILE A 119 1.81 12.33 -15.86
C ILE A 119 2.10 13.18 -17.09
N GLU A 120 1.62 12.76 -18.25
CA GLU A 120 1.94 13.44 -19.51
C GLU A 120 1.38 14.87 -19.54
N PRO A 121 2.08 15.84 -20.17
CA PRO A 121 1.57 17.19 -20.34
C PRO A 121 0.17 17.24 -20.98
N SER A 122 -0.10 16.34 -21.93
CA SER A 122 -1.42 16.22 -22.57
C SER A 122 -2.52 15.81 -21.57
N GLN A 123 -2.22 14.98 -20.59
CA GLN A 123 -3.15 14.59 -19.54
C GLN A 123 -3.42 15.76 -18.59
N ILE A 124 -2.38 16.48 -18.16
CA ILE A 124 -2.52 17.67 -17.33
C ILE A 124 -3.37 18.73 -18.04
N LYS A 125 -3.14 18.94 -19.34
CA LYS A 125 -3.97 19.83 -20.16
C LYS A 125 -5.43 19.39 -20.19
N GLY A 126 -5.68 18.10 -20.43
CA GLY A 126 -7.04 17.55 -20.41
C GLY A 126 -7.73 17.67 -19.05
N TYR A 127 -6.99 17.54 -17.95
CA TYR A 127 -7.49 17.79 -16.59
C TYR A 127 -7.87 19.25 -16.37
N ILE A 128 -7.00 20.18 -16.75
CA ILE A 128 -7.20 21.63 -16.59
C ILE A 128 -8.39 22.14 -17.41
N ASN A 129 -8.60 21.56 -18.59
CA ASN A 129 -9.73 21.88 -19.47
C ASN A 129 -11.03 21.14 -19.09
N GLY A 130 -10.95 20.16 -18.19
CA GLY A 130 -12.07 19.31 -17.81
C GLY A 130 -12.52 18.31 -18.89
N GLU A 131 -11.64 18.00 -19.84
CA GLU A 131 -11.88 17.06 -20.94
C GLU A 131 -11.79 15.60 -20.48
N ILE A 132 -10.95 15.32 -19.50
CA ILE A 132 -10.74 13.97 -18.95
C ILE A 132 -10.76 13.98 -17.43
N GLN A 133 -11.29 12.91 -16.84
CA GLN A 133 -11.31 12.73 -15.40
C GLN A 133 -10.01 12.07 -14.93
N PRO A 134 -9.36 12.55 -13.86
CA PRO A 134 -8.25 11.83 -13.25
C PRO A 134 -8.74 10.50 -12.66
N PHE A 135 -7.96 9.43 -12.85
CA PHE A 135 -8.20 8.19 -12.12
C PHE A 135 -7.91 8.39 -10.62
N PRO A 136 -8.50 7.59 -9.71
CA PRO A 136 -8.23 7.69 -8.28
C PRO A 136 -6.73 7.62 -7.92
N GLY A 137 -5.96 6.80 -8.63
CA GLY A 137 -4.50 6.74 -8.46
C GLY A 137 -3.78 8.04 -8.83
N THR A 138 -4.26 8.76 -9.84
CA THR A 138 -3.77 10.09 -10.21
C THR A 138 -4.01 11.09 -9.09
N LEU A 139 -5.20 11.06 -8.45
CA LEU A 139 -5.49 11.91 -7.29
C LEU A 139 -4.53 11.65 -6.14
N ASN A 140 -4.17 10.39 -5.87
CA ASN A 140 -3.20 10.06 -4.82
C ASN A 140 -1.80 10.60 -5.12
N ILE A 141 -1.34 10.49 -6.37
CA ILE A 141 -0.05 11.01 -6.81
C ILE A 141 -0.03 12.54 -6.67
N LEU A 142 -1.07 13.21 -7.17
CA LEU A 142 -1.20 14.66 -7.07
C LEU A 142 -1.32 15.13 -5.61
N SER A 143 -2.04 14.39 -4.76
CA SER A 143 -2.14 14.65 -3.32
C SER A 143 -0.77 14.58 -2.64
N LYS A 144 0.02 13.53 -2.94
CA LYS A 144 1.38 13.37 -2.40
C LYS A 144 2.31 14.47 -2.88
N TYR A 145 2.27 14.79 -4.17
CA TYR A 145 3.05 15.87 -4.78
C TYR A 145 2.72 17.23 -4.14
N ALA A 146 1.43 17.57 -4.08
CA ALA A 146 0.94 18.83 -3.54
C ALA A 146 0.99 18.89 -2.00
N GLN A 147 1.22 17.75 -1.34
CA GLN A 147 1.19 17.58 0.11
C GLN A 147 -0.16 18.00 0.70
N VAL A 148 -1.25 17.47 0.14
CA VAL A 148 -2.63 17.73 0.56
C VAL A 148 -3.39 16.40 0.71
N SER A 149 -4.53 16.38 1.39
CA SER A 149 -5.39 15.20 1.42
C SER A 149 -6.12 15.00 0.07
N THR A 150 -6.71 13.81 -0.12
CA THR A 150 -7.55 13.52 -1.30
C THR A 150 -8.80 14.40 -1.34
N ASP A 151 -9.32 14.82 -0.19
CA ASP A 151 -10.50 15.66 -0.08
C ASP A 151 -10.30 17.06 -0.65
N PHE A 152 -9.05 17.53 -0.68
CA PHE A 152 -8.68 18.78 -1.32
C PHE A 152 -9.18 18.84 -2.76
N TRP A 153 -9.16 17.73 -3.50
CA TRP A 153 -9.59 17.67 -4.90
C TRP A 153 -11.12 17.74 -5.09
N LEU A 154 -11.89 17.57 -4.02
CA LEU A 154 -13.34 17.41 -4.06
C LEU A 154 -14.10 18.66 -3.57
N ILE A 155 -13.39 19.66 -3.05
CA ILE A 155 -13.97 20.93 -2.56
C ILE A 155 -13.29 22.13 -3.18
N HIS A 156 -14.01 23.24 -3.25
CA HIS A 156 -13.41 24.50 -3.68
C HIS A 156 -12.33 24.94 -2.68
N ASN A 157 -11.14 25.27 -3.19
CA ASN A 157 -10.03 25.77 -2.39
C ASN A 157 -9.56 27.14 -2.88
N THR A 158 -8.83 27.84 -2.01
CA THR A 158 -8.11 29.07 -2.31
C THR A 158 -6.64 28.87 -1.98
N GLU A 159 -5.80 29.85 -2.31
CA GLU A 159 -4.38 29.80 -1.94
C GLU A 159 -4.19 29.73 -0.41
N GLU A 160 -5.06 30.39 0.36
CA GLU A 160 -5.03 30.34 1.82
C GLU A 160 -5.40 28.94 2.34
N THR A 161 -6.45 28.31 1.80
CA THR A 161 -6.83 26.96 2.22
C THR A 161 -5.79 25.92 1.80
N LEU A 162 -5.14 26.10 0.64
CA LEU A 162 -4.01 25.26 0.21
C LEU A 162 -2.83 25.34 1.19
N LYS A 163 -2.49 26.53 1.70
CA LYS A 163 -1.43 26.69 2.71
C LYS A 163 -1.78 25.93 4.00
N LYS A 164 -3.00 26.11 4.51
CA LYS A 164 -3.50 25.41 5.71
C LYS A 164 -3.53 23.89 5.53
N GLU A 165 -3.99 23.42 4.37
CA GLU A 165 -4.04 21.99 4.04
C GLU A 165 -2.65 21.37 3.99
N LYS A 166 -1.66 22.07 3.40
CA LYS A 166 -0.25 21.63 3.38
C LYS A 166 0.34 21.49 4.78
N GLU A 167 0.05 22.43 5.67
CA GLU A 167 0.49 22.36 7.07
C GLU A 167 -0.16 21.18 7.81
N ALA A 168 -1.48 21.00 7.63
CA ALA A 168 -2.23 19.89 8.21
C ALA A 168 -1.72 18.53 7.72
N TYR A 169 -1.49 18.39 6.41
CA TYR A 169 -0.95 17.17 5.80
C TYR A 169 0.42 16.81 6.38
N ARG A 170 1.34 17.78 6.49
CA ARG A 170 2.67 17.57 7.10
C ARG A 170 2.56 17.18 8.57
N LYS A 171 1.70 17.85 9.34
CA LYS A 171 1.48 17.53 10.75
C LYS A 171 0.94 16.11 10.93
N ASN A 172 0.00 15.69 10.08
CA ASN A 172 -0.55 14.34 10.10
C ASN A 172 0.48 13.28 9.67
N LEU A 173 1.32 13.58 8.67
CA LEU A 173 2.43 12.72 8.26
C LEU A 173 3.48 12.58 9.37
N LEU A 174 3.82 13.67 10.05
CA LEU A 174 4.71 13.64 11.21
C LEU A 174 4.10 12.86 12.37
N LYS A 175 2.80 13.01 12.61
CA LYS A 175 2.08 12.25 13.64
C LYS A 175 2.06 10.75 13.33
N SER A 176 1.82 10.34 12.09
CA SER A 176 1.82 8.92 11.71
C SER A 176 3.23 8.30 11.79
N VAL A 177 4.26 9.05 11.40
CA VAL A 177 5.66 8.65 11.58
C VAL A 177 6.02 8.56 13.07
N HIS A 178 5.56 9.51 13.90
CA HIS A 178 5.78 9.51 15.35
C HIS A 178 5.03 8.38 16.06
N GLU A 179 3.82 8.03 15.62
CA GLU A 179 3.08 6.85 16.11
C GLU A 179 3.77 5.53 15.75
N GLN A 180 4.36 5.43 14.55
CA GLN A 180 5.19 4.27 14.17
C GLN A 180 6.48 4.18 15.00
N LEU A 181 7.21 5.29 15.16
CA LEU A 181 8.42 5.35 15.99
C LEU A 181 8.12 5.09 17.47
N ASN A 182 7.01 5.62 18.00
CA ASN A 182 6.58 5.35 19.38
C ASN A 182 6.24 3.87 19.56
N ASN A 183 5.64 3.20 18.58
CA ASN A 183 5.39 1.76 18.69
C ASN A 183 6.68 0.93 18.76
N GLU A 184 7.71 1.27 17.98
CA GLU A 184 9.01 0.59 18.05
C GLU A 184 9.77 0.91 19.34
N TYR A 185 9.76 2.18 19.75
CA TYR A 185 10.35 2.62 21.01
C TYR A 185 9.67 1.98 22.22
N ILE A 186 8.34 1.92 22.25
CA ILE A 186 7.58 1.26 23.32
C ILE A 186 7.96 -0.23 23.35
N LYS A 187 7.94 -0.93 22.21
CA LYS A 187 8.36 -2.34 22.14
C LYS A 187 9.78 -2.56 22.63
N PHE A 188 10.71 -1.67 22.28
CA PHE A 188 12.09 -1.73 22.75
C PHE A 188 12.20 -1.42 24.25
N SER A 189 11.47 -0.42 24.75
CA SER A 189 11.47 -0.02 26.17
C SER A 189 10.93 -1.11 27.09
N LEU A 190 9.99 -1.92 26.59
CA LEU A 190 9.41 -3.07 27.27
C LEU A 190 10.36 -4.27 27.35
N LEU A 191 11.49 -4.26 26.63
CA LEU A 191 12.50 -5.31 26.78
C LEU A 191 13.18 -5.20 28.16
N PRO A 192 13.56 -6.35 28.75
CA PRO A 192 14.42 -6.38 29.93
C PRO A 192 15.70 -5.55 29.77
N ASP A 193 16.20 -4.96 30.87
CA ASP A 193 17.34 -4.04 30.83
C ASP A 193 18.65 -4.69 30.35
N ASP A 194 18.86 -5.95 30.70
CA ASP A 194 19.97 -6.78 30.23
C ASP A 194 19.91 -7.01 28.72
N VAL A 195 18.73 -7.32 28.18
CA VAL A 195 18.50 -7.49 26.74
C VAL A 195 18.72 -6.18 26.00
N LYS A 196 18.20 -5.05 26.51
CA LYS A 196 18.41 -3.72 25.92
C LYS A 196 19.90 -3.40 25.86
N LYS A 197 20.62 -3.58 26.97
CA LYS A 197 22.06 -3.33 27.04
C LYS A 197 22.83 -4.21 26.05
N PHE A 198 22.51 -5.50 26.00
CA PHE A 198 23.15 -6.46 25.08
C PHE A 198 22.95 -6.07 23.61
N VAL A 199 21.73 -5.66 23.23
CA VAL A 199 21.40 -5.29 21.84
C VAL A 199 22.04 -3.97 21.41
N LEU A 200 22.31 -3.04 22.33
CA LEU A 200 22.92 -1.74 22.03
C LEU A 200 24.44 -1.82 21.81
N GLU A 201 25.09 -2.86 22.31
CA GLU A 201 26.54 -3.04 22.16
C GLU A 201 26.90 -3.53 20.76
N LYS A 202 27.70 -2.74 20.02
CA LYS A 202 28.07 -3.02 18.62
C LYS A 202 28.75 -4.38 18.44
N GLU A 203 29.52 -4.83 19.43
CA GLU A 203 30.22 -6.13 19.41
C GLU A 203 29.24 -7.31 19.44
N ASN A 204 28.07 -7.13 20.05
CA ASN A 204 27.05 -8.17 20.16
C ASN A 204 26.25 -8.39 18.87
N LEU A 205 26.37 -7.49 17.89
CA LEU A 205 25.67 -7.60 16.60
C LEU A 205 25.91 -8.93 15.89
N VAL A 206 27.10 -9.50 16.02
CA VAL A 206 27.45 -10.77 15.38
C VAL A 206 26.65 -11.93 15.98
N TYR A 207 26.49 -11.94 17.31
CA TYR A 207 25.70 -12.94 18.03
C TYR A 207 24.19 -12.77 17.77
N ILE A 208 23.70 -11.53 17.72
CA ILE A 208 22.30 -11.23 17.40
C ILE A 208 21.97 -11.73 15.99
N LYS A 209 22.85 -11.49 15.01
CA LYS A 209 22.69 -12.00 13.64
C LYS A 209 22.64 -13.53 13.59
N ALA A 210 23.49 -14.21 14.36
CA ALA A 210 23.47 -15.67 14.44
C ALA A 210 22.14 -16.20 15.04
N ALA A 211 21.64 -15.57 16.11
CA ALA A 211 20.34 -15.90 16.69
C ALA A 211 19.17 -15.64 15.72
N MET A 212 19.23 -14.54 14.96
CA MET A 212 18.27 -14.27 13.89
C MET A 212 18.28 -15.33 12.79
N ASP A 213 19.47 -15.72 12.32
CA ASP A 213 19.64 -16.75 11.29
C ASP A 213 19.11 -18.11 11.75
N ALA A 214 19.40 -18.49 13.01
CA ALA A 214 18.85 -19.71 13.62
C ALA A 214 17.30 -19.70 13.61
N LYS A 215 16.69 -18.58 14.01
CA LYS A 215 15.22 -18.42 13.97
C LYS A 215 14.64 -18.49 12.56
N ILE A 216 15.28 -17.83 11.58
CA ILE A 216 14.86 -17.85 10.17
C ILE A 216 14.90 -19.28 9.61
N LYS A 217 15.89 -20.08 10.02
CA LYS A 217 16.03 -21.49 9.64
C LYS A 217 15.15 -22.45 10.44
N GLY A 218 14.29 -21.92 11.33
CA GLY A 218 13.36 -22.73 12.11
C GLY A 218 14.00 -23.54 13.24
N ILE A 219 15.22 -23.18 13.67
CA ILE A 219 15.86 -23.81 14.82
C ILE A 219 15.14 -23.34 16.09
N SER A 220 14.64 -24.29 16.88
CA SER A 220 13.94 -23.96 18.13
C SER A 220 14.91 -23.41 19.17
N THR A 221 14.39 -22.61 20.11
CA THR A 221 15.17 -22.09 21.24
C THR A 221 15.78 -23.21 22.07
N ASN A 222 15.05 -24.32 22.25
CA ASN A 222 15.54 -25.48 22.99
C ASN A 222 16.74 -26.12 22.29
N THR A 223 16.63 -26.35 20.97
CA THR A 223 17.72 -26.90 20.16
C THR A 223 18.93 -25.98 20.17
N LEU A 224 18.72 -24.66 20.03
CA LEU A 224 19.80 -23.68 20.06
C LEU A 224 20.52 -23.68 21.41
N ASN A 225 19.78 -23.72 22.52
CA ASN A 225 20.35 -23.80 23.86
C ASN A 225 21.17 -25.09 24.06
N SER A 226 20.64 -26.25 23.66
CA SER A 226 21.37 -27.51 23.76
C SER A 226 22.68 -27.48 22.98
N LEU A 227 22.67 -26.93 21.76
CA LEU A 227 23.89 -26.78 20.96
C LEU A 227 24.92 -25.87 21.64
N ILE A 228 24.48 -24.73 22.20
CA ILE A 228 25.34 -23.81 22.94
C ILE A 228 25.96 -24.52 24.15
N GLU A 229 25.18 -25.27 24.92
CA GLU A 229 25.66 -26.03 26.08
C GLU A 229 26.67 -27.11 25.70
N THR A 230 26.41 -27.87 24.64
CA THR A 230 27.33 -28.90 24.14
C THR A 230 28.68 -28.28 23.77
N ILE A 231 28.67 -27.22 22.96
CA ILE A 231 29.90 -26.52 22.53
C ILE A 231 30.63 -25.93 23.74
N ALA A 232 29.90 -25.32 24.69
CA ALA A 232 30.51 -24.74 25.89
C ALA A 232 31.19 -25.81 26.76
N ASN A 233 30.61 -27.00 26.87
CA ASN A 233 31.18 -28.12 27.62
C ASN A 233 32.43 -28.69 26.93
N GLU A 234 32.43 -28.81 25.60
CA GLU A 234 33.61 -29.22 24.83
C GLU A 234 34.77 -28.23 24.99
N ILE A 235 34.50 -26.92 24.89
CA ILE A 235 35.52 -25.87 25.10
C ILE A 235 36.11 -25.95 26.52
N LYS A 236 35.28 -26.23 27.52
CA LYS A 236 35.74 -26.41 28.91
C LYS A 236 36.59 -27.66 29.09
N ALA A 237 36.29 -28.75 28.39
CA ALA A 237 37.05 -30.00 28.46
C ALA A 237 38.43 -29.92 27.79
N ILE A 238 38.64 -28.93 26.90
CA ILE A 238 39.90 -28.69 26.17
C ILE A 238 40.82 -27.71 26.92
N LYS A 239 40.31 -26.98 27.92
CA LYS A 239 41.07 -26.05 28.77
C LYS A 239 41.56 -26.73 30.04
#